data_AF-B1Z9A5-F1
#
_entry.id   AF-B1Z9A5-F1
#
_cell.length_a   1.000
_cell.length_b   1.000
_cell.length_c   1.000
_cell.angle_alpha   90.00
_cell.angle_beta   90.00
_cell.angle_gamma   90.00
#
_symmetry.space_group_name_H-M   'P 1'
#
loop_
_entity.id
_entity.type
_entity.pdbx_description
1 polymer ?
#
loop_
_entity_poly.entity_id
_entity_poly.type
_entity_poly.pdbx_seq_one_letter_code
_entity_poly.pdbx_strand_id
1 'polypeptide(L)'
;MSDRFSHSGRDYKLILKDIHDFMQPKTYLEIGTREGYTLALASCDSIAVDPFFVIEGNPVGKRKKTFYFQTTSDDFFKNNDPELVLKDKLDFCFLDGLHEWETLLRDFIDTEKCCNKNSIIAVHDCFPSDAAMASRADNGGWWTGDVWKLIPVLKQYRPDLNLFMIDAPPTGLLLITNLNPGSKKLGDEYFSIVQEWRDIELANYGLDKLFSDAQLIPTSSIERREDMSRYFWIS
;
A
#
# COMPACT_ATOMS: atom_id res chain seq x y z
N MET A 1 -24.47 -8.35 -9.70
CA MET A 1 -23.40 -8.24 -8.69
C MET A 1 -23.98 -7.51 -7.50
N SER A 2 -23.61 -7.89 -6.28
CA SER A 2 -24.08 -7.22 -5.08
C SER A 2 -23.31 -5.91 -4.91
N ASP A 3 -24.00 -4.77 -4.97
CA ASP A 3 -23.44 -3.41 -4.75
C ASP A 3 -22.88 -3.20 -3.33
N ARG A 4 -22.92 -4.21 -2.46
CA ARG A 4 -22.54 -4.10 -1.05
C ARG A 4 -21.03 -3.90 -0.82
N PHE A 5 -20.19 -4.47 -1.68
CA PHE A 5 -18.73 -4.41 -1.56
C PHE A 5 -18.09 -3.54 -2.66
N SER A 6 -18.91 -2.79 -3.40
CA SER A 6 -18.40 -1.80 -4.34
C SER A 6 -17.96 -0.54 -3.59
N HIS A 7 -16.96 0.14 -4.13
CA HIS A 7 -16.42 1.35 -3.55
C HIS A 7 -17.07 2.58 -4.17
N SER A 8 -17.65 3.44 -3.33
CA SER A 8 -18.53 4.53 -3.77
C SER A 8 -17.97 5.93 -3.51
N GLY A 9 -16.83 6.02 -2.81
CA GLY A 9 -16.18 7.29 -2.51
C GLY A 9 -15.40 7.88 -3.68
N ARG A 10 -14.44 8.75 -3.34
CA ARG A 10 -13.56 9.42 -4.32
C ARG A 10 -12.45 8.48 -4.77
N ASP A 11 -12.10 8.58 -6.06
CA ASP A 11 -11.00 7.85 -6.70
C ASP A 11 -9.72 7.84 -5.84
N TYR A 12 -9.07 6.68 -5.72
CA TYR A 12 -7.91 6.49 -4.84
C TYR A 12 -6.76 7.45 -5.15
N LYS A 13 -6.57 7.88 -6.41
CA LYS A 13 -5.52 8.85 -6.77
C LYS A 13 -5.80 10.21 -6.16
N LEU A 14 -7.08 10.59 -6.04
CA LEU A 14 -7.45 11.82 -5.34
C LEU A 14 -7.17 11.70 -3.85
N ILE A 15 -7.39 10.53 -3.25
CA ILE A 15 -7.05 10.27 -1.84
C ILE A 15 -5.54 10.31 -1.62
N LEU A 16 -4.73 9.65 -2.48
CA LEU A 16 -3.26 9.73 -2.43
C LEU A 16 -2.78 11.18 -2.53
N LYS A 17 -3.36 11.96 -3.43
CA LYS A 17 -3.06 13.40 -3.55
C LYS A 17 -3.38 14.15 -2.25
N ASP A 18 -4.56 13.92 -1.69
CA ASP A 18 -4.99 14.59 -0.45
C ASP A 18 -4.09 14.19 0.74
N ILE A 19 -3.62 12.93 0.79
CA ILE A 19 -2.62 12.47 1.77
C ILE A 19 -1.28 13.17 1.58
N HIS A 20 -0.78 13.31 0.35
CA HIS A 20 0.45 14.08 0.09
C HIS A 20 0.33 15.54 0.55
N ASP A 21 -0.80 16.19 0.26
CA ASP A 21 -1.05 17.59 0.65
C ASP A 21 -1.20 17.75 2.17
N PHE A 22 -1.86 16.79 2.83
CA PHE A 22 -2.03 16.73 4.28
C PHE A 22 -0.70 16.50 4.98
N MET A 23 0.03 15.47 4.52
CA MET A 23 1.25 15.00 5.18
C MET A 23 2.44 15.91 4.93
N GLN A 24 2.53 16.49 3.74
CA GLN A 24 3.74 17.18 3.26
C GLN A 24 5.01 16.36 3.53
N PRO A 25 5.05 15.08 3.10
CA PRO A 25 6.16 14.19 3.42
C PRO A 25 7.46 14.75 2.86
N LYS A 26 8.61 14.46 3.48
CA LYS A 26 9.92 14.82 2.93
C LYS A 26 10.42 13.79 1.92
N THR A 27 10.01 12.54 2.14
CA THR A 27 10.45 11.36 1.41
C THR A 27 9.27 10.48 1.03
N TYR A 28 9.31 9.94 -0.19
CA TYR A 28 8.28 9.05 -0.71
C TYR A 28 8.91 7.84 -1.41
N LEU A 29 8.31 6.66 -1.20
CA LEU A 29 8.63 5.44 -1.94
C LEU A 29 7.37 4.96 -2.67
N GLU A 30 7.50 4.66 -3.95
CA GLU A 30 6.47 3.97 -4.74
C GLU A 30 7.04 2.68 -5.32
N ILE A 31 6.34 1.57 -5.09
CA ILE A 31 6.60 0.27 -5.70
C ILE A 31 5.43 -0.04 -6.64
N GLY A 32 5.73 -0.36 -7.91
CA GLY A 32 4.71 -0.54 -8.95
C GLY A 32 4.34 0.75 -9.66
N THR A 33 5.33 1.61 -9.93
CA THR A 33 5.08 2.93 -10.52
C THR A 33 4.58 2.90 -11.97
N ARG A 34 5.02 1.92 -12.77
CA ARG A 34 4.69 1.73 -14.20
C ARG A 34 4.68 3.01 -15.04
N GLU A 35 3.53 3.67 -15.23
CA GLU A 35 3.38 4.91 -15.99
C GLU A 35 3.76 6.18 -15.19
N GLY A 36 3.72 6.13 -13.86
CA GLY A 36 4.09 7.23 -12.96
C GLY A 36 2.99 8.25 -12.68
N TYR A 37 1.72 7.93 -12.94
CA TYR A 37 0.59 8.81 -12.66
C TYR A 37 0.39 9.09 -11.16
N THR A 38 0.51 8.07 -10.32
CA THR A 38 0.48 8.19 -8.84
C THR A 38 1.75 8.85 -8.32
N LEU A 39 2.92 8.48 -8.87
CA LEU A 39 4.18 9.13 -8.55
C LEU A 39 4.11 10.65 -8.78
N ALA A 40 3.45 11.11 -9.85
CA ALA A 40 3.29 12.53 -10.17
C ALA A 40 2.60 13.35 -9.05
N LEU A 41 1.83 12.70 -8.18
CA LEU A 41 1.13 13.34 -7.06
C LEU A 41 2.09 13.78 -5.95
N ALA A 42 3.24 13.11 -5.81
CA ALA A 42 4.24 13.45 -4.80
C ALA A 42 4.96 14.77 -5.11
N SER A 43 5.10 15.66 -4.12
CA SER A 43 5.88 16.90 -4.25
C SER A 43 7.29 16.84 -3.63
N CYS A 44 7.64 15.72 -3.00
CA CYS A 44 8.85 15.54 -2.19
C CYS A 44 9.89 14.64 -2.87
N ASP A 45 11.08 14.48 -2.29
CA ASP A 45 12.11 13.62 -2.89
C ASP A 45 11.61 12.16 -2.88
N SER A 46 11.63 11.51 -4.05
CA SER A 46 10.91 10.25 -4.25
C SER A 46 11.79 9.14 -4.84
N ILE A 47 11.55 7.90 -4.41
CA ILE A 47 12.05 6.67 -5.05
C ILE A 47 10.87 6.02 -5.78
N ALA A 48 11.11 5.59 -7.01
CA ALA A 48 10.18 4.81 -7.82
C ALA A 48 10.84 3.48 -8.20
N VAL A 49 10.15 2.38 -7.94
CA VAL A 49 10.64 1.02 -8.23
C VAL A 49 9.63 0.30 -9.11
N ASP A 50 10.08 -0.16 -10.27
CA ASP A 50 9.24 -0.93 -11.17
C ASP A 50 10.11 -1.75 -12.15
N PRO A 51 9.84 -3.05 -12.39
CA PRO A 51 10.61 -3.82 -13.37
C PRO A 51 10.38 -3.36 -14.82
N PHE A 52 9.26 -2.72 -15.13
CA PHE A 52 8.78 -2.39 -16.47
C PHE A 52 8.16 -0.98 -16.53
N PHE A 53 8.97 0.05 -16.30
CA PHE A 53 8.55 1.44 -16.51
C PHE A 53 8.04 1.69 -17.94
N VAL A 54 6.90 2.39 -18.03
CA VAL A 54 6.32 2.90 -19.28
C VAL A 54 6.24 4.44 -19.30
N ILE A 55 6.55 5.10 -18.18
CA ILE A 55 6.64 6.57 -17.97
C ILE A 55 5.87 7.41 -18.99
N GLU A 56 4.68 7.85 -18.59
CA GLU A 56 3.83 8.73 -19.39
C GLU A 56 3.70 10.12 -18.76
N GLY A 57 3.63 11.16 -19.59
CA GLY A 57 3.49 12.54 -19.12
C GLY A 57 4.72 13.08 -18.40
N ASN A 58 4.52 13.73 -17.24
CA ASN A 58 5.58 14.29 -16.40
C ASN A 58 5.50 13.74 -14.97
N PRO A 59 5.94 12.48 -14.74
CA PRO A 59 5.85 11.86 -13.42
C PRO A 59 6.80 12.47 -12.40
N VAL A 60 7.78 13.31 -12.81
CA VAL A 60 8.66 14.07 -11.89
C VAL A 60 7.91 15.22 -11.22
N GLY A 61 6.87 15.78 -11.84
CA GLY A 61 6.09 16.86 -11.25
C GLY A 61 6.93 18.09 -10.89
N LYS A 62 6.85 18.52 -9.63
CA LYS A 62 7.53 19.73 -9.09
C LYS A 62 8.65 19.43 -8.08
N ARG A 63 9.01 18.17 -7.87
CA ARG A 63 9.96 17.76 -6.82
C ARG A 63 11.41 18.01 -7.20
N LYS A 64 12.30 18.01 -6.21
CA LYS A 64 13.73 18.28 -6.43
C LYS A 64 14.48 17.05 -6.93
N LYS A 65 14.18 15.87 -6.41
CA LYS A 65 14.81 14.61 -6.83
C LYS A 65 13.80 13.50 -7.01
N THR A 66 14.01 12.72 -8.06
CA THR A 66 13.33 11.44 -8.28
C THR A 66 14.38 10.41 -8.65
N PHE A 67 14.39 9.28 -7.96
CA PHE A 67 15.27 8.15 -8.25
C PHE A 67 14.44 7.01 -8.82
N TYR A 68 14.67 6.66 -10.07
CA TYR A 68 14.00 5.54 -10.74
C TYR A 68 14.90 4.31 -10.70
N PHE A 69 14.38 3.20 -10.20
CA PHE A 69 15.04 1.90 -10.17
C PHE A 69 14.24 0.92 -11.00
N GLN A 70 14.73 0.62 -12.22
CA GLN A 70 14.04 -0.31 -13.11
C GLN A 70 14.39 -1.75 -12.74
N THR A 71 13.72 -2.27 -11.71
CA THR A 71 14.03 -3.57 -11.10
C THR A 71 12.84 -4.07 -10.27
N THR A 72 12.91 -5.31 -9.79
CA THR A 72 11.92 -5.83 -8.84
C THR A 72 12.13 -5.19 -7.47
N SER A 73 11.09 -5.13 -6.64
CA SER A 73 11.22 -4.63 -5.26
C SER A 73 12.21 -5.45 -4.44
N ASP A 74 12.19 -6.78 -4.57
CA ASP A 74 13.14 -7.69 -3.92
C ASP A 74 14.60 -7.33 -4.28
N ASP A 75 14.90 -7.14 -5.57
CA ASP A 75 16.25 -6.75 -6.01
C ASP A 75 16.59 -5.32 -5.59
N PHE A 76 15.62 -4.41 -5.56
CA PHE A 76 15.82 -3.05 -5.09
C PHE A 76 16.28 -3.05 -3.64
N PHE A 77 15.52 -3.65 -2.71
CA PHE A 77 15.85 -3.67 -1.28
C PHE A 77 17.10 -4.51 -0.97
N LYS A 78 17.42 -5.51 -1.80
CA LYS A 78 18.67 -6.27 -1.68
C LYS A 78 19.91 -5.42 -1.97
N ASN A 79 19.82 -4.49 -2.92
CA ASN A 79 20.99 -3.77 -3.44
C ASN A 79 21.02 -2.29 -3.04
N ASN A 80 19.94 -1.76 -2.48
CA ASN A 80 19.79 -0.36 -2.14
C ASN A 80 19.17 -0.21 -0.75
N ASP A 81 19.50 0.90 -0.10
CA ASP A 81 18.87 1.34 1.14
C ASP A 81 18.14 2.66 0.86
N PRO A 82 16.80 2.71 0.92
CA PRO A 82 16.03 3.95 0.75
C PRO A 82 16.52 5.11 1.62
N GLU A 83 16.95 4.82 2.86
CA GLU A 83 17.42 5.84 3.79
C GLU A 83 18.73 6.48 3.31
N LEU A 84 19.61 5.71 2.66
CA LEU A 84 20.84 6.23 2.06
C LEU A 84 20.56 6.98 0.74
N VAL A 85 19.63 6.50 -0.06
CA VAL A 85 19.25 7.13 -1.35
C VAL A 85 18.63 8.50 -1.11
N LEU A 86 17.67 8.60 -0.18
CA LEU A 86 16.95 9.84 0.11
C LEU A 86 17.64 10.70 1.19
N LYS A 87 18.56 10.11 1.96
CA LYS A 87 19.24 10.73 3.12
C LYS A 87 18.29 11.08 4.26
N ASP A 88 17.18 10.35 4.37
CA ASP A 88 16.17 10.46 5.43
C ASP A 88 15.33 9.17 5.45
N LYS A 89 14.62 8.91 6.55
CA LYS A 89 13.63 7.82 6.63
C LYS A 89 12.45 8.10 5.70
N LEU A 90 11.71 7.06 5.32
CA LEU A 90 10.51 7.18 4.49
C LEU A 90 9.33 7.73 5.31
N ASP A 91 8.68 8.79 4.86
CA ASP A 91 7.50 9.38 5.51
C ASP A 91 6.18 8.82 4.97
N PHE A 92 6.11 8.61 3.65
CA PHE A 92 4.93 8.05 2.99
C PHE A 92 5.36 7.03 1.93
N CYS A 93 4.67 5.90 1.87
CA CYS A 93 4.96 4.84 0.91
C CYS A 93 3.68 4.37 0.22
N PHE A 94 3.77 4.00 -1.04
CA PHE A 94 2.68 3.38 -1.80
C PHE A 94 3.15 2.05 -2.41
N LEU A 95 2.44 0.98 -2.07
CA LEU A 95 2.73 -0.39 -2.52
C LEU A 95 1.61 -0.83 -3.47
N ASP A 96 1.94 -0.94 -4.75
CA ASP A 96 1.03 -1.31 -5.85
C ASP A 96 1.80 -2.15 -6.90
N GLY A 97 2.67 -3.03 -6.40
CA GLY A 97 3.62 -3.80 -7.20
C GLY A 97 3.03 -5.07 -7.81
N LEU A 98 3.65 -6.22 -7.51
CA LEU A 98 3.16 -7.50 -8.00
C LEU A 98 1.97 -7.97 -7.13
N HIS A 99 0.87 -8.38 -7.78
CA HIS A 99 -0.37 -8.79 -7.10
C HIS A 99 -0.31 -10.21 -6.49
N GLU A 100 0.88 -10.61 -6.04
CA GLU A 100 1.11 -11.83 -5.27
C GLU A 100 1.35 -11.47 -3.81
N TRP A 101 0.49 -11.96 -2.93
CA TRP A 101 0.47 -11.51 -1.54
C TRP A 101 1.79 -11.75 -0.79
N GLU A 102 2.52 -12.80 -1.10
CA GLU A 102 3.80 -13.09 -0.46
C GLU A 102 4.90 -12.10 -0.86
N THR A 103 4.80 -11.55 -2.07
CA THR A 103 5.68 -10.48 -2.57
C THR A 103 5.30 -9.17 -1.90
N LEU A 104 4.01 -8.85 -1.85
CA LEU A 104 3.52 -7.68 -1.10
C LEU A 104 3.89 -7.74 0.40
N LEU A 105 3.88 -8.94 1.02
CA LEU A 105 4.32 -9.10 2.40
C LEU A 105 5.80 -8.75 2.56
N ARG A 106 6.67 -9.13 1.61
CA ARG A 106 8.09 -8.72 1.61
C ARG A 106 8.21 -7.22 1.40
N ASP A 107 7.47 -6.65 0.45
CA ASP A 107 7.44 -5.20 0.20
C ASP A 107 7.06 -4.42 1.47
N PHE A 108 6.04 -4.87 2.21
CA PHE A 108 5.66 -4.27 3.48
C PHE A 108 6.78 -4.39 4.52
N ILE A 109 7.35 -5.60 4.70
CA ILE A 109 8.43 -5.87 5.68
C ILE A 109 9.65 -4.99 5.40
N ASP A 110 10.09 -4.90 4.14
CA ASP A 110 11.29 -4.16 3.77
C ASP A 110 11.04 -2.65 3.76
N THR A 111 9.84 -2.21 3.38
CA THR A 111 9.43 -0.81 3.48
C THR A 111 9.34 -0.34 4.94
N GLU A 112 8.73 -1.11 5.84
CA GLU A 112 8.54 -0.72 7.25
C GLU A 112 9.89 -0.46 7.95
N LYS A 113 10.93 -1.25 7.66
CA LYS A 113 12.30 -1.07 8.19
C LYS A 113 12.90 0.31 7.87
N CYS A 114 12.51 0.87 6.73
CA CYS A 114 12.99 2.16 6.23
C CYS A 114 12.09 3.34 6.63
N CYS A 115 10.99 3.08 7.33
CA CYS A 115 10.03 4.11 7.77
C CYS A 115 10.38 4.73 9.13
N ASN A 116 9.71 5.83 9.46
CA ASN A 116 9.50 6.29 10.83
C ASN A 116 8.29 5.57 11.46
N LYS A 117 8.17 5.60 12.79
CA LYS A 117 7.00 5.06 13.50
C LYS A 117 5.67 5.68 13.04
N ASN A 118 5.70 6.96 12.68
CA ASN A 118 4.53 7.74 12.28
C ASN A 118 4.36 7.81 10.75
N SER A 119 5.16 7.08 9.98
CA SER A 119 4.97 7.01 8.54
C SER A 119 3.67 6.29 8.20
N ILE A 120 3.19 6.52 6.98
CA ILE A 120 2.01 5.85 6.43
C ILE A 120 2.45 4.98 5.27
N ILE A 121 2.00 3.72 5.27
CA ILE A 121 2.12 2.83 4.11
C ILE A 121 0.71 2.67 3.53
N ALA A 122 0.53 3.16 2.30
CA ALA A 122 -0.66 2.92 1.50
C ALA A 122 -0.47 1.66 0.64
N VAL A 123 -1.51 0.84 0.53
CA VAL A 123 -1.50 -0.39 -0.26
C VAL A 123 -2.79 -0.46 -1.07
N HIS A 124 -2.65 -0.68 -2.37
CA HIS A 124 -3.79 -0.78 -3.29
C HIS A 124 -4.31 -2.22 -3.39
N ASP A 125 -5.47 -2.39 -4.03
CA ASP A 125 -6.06 -3.68 -4.42
C ASP A 125 -6.38 -4.69 -3.30
N CYS A 126 -6.34 -4.24 -2.03
CA CYS A 126 -6.59 -5.10 -0.88
C CYS A 126 -8.07 -5.39 -0.60
N PHE A 127 -9.01 -4.63 -1.18
CA PHE A 127 -10.46 -4.79 -0.96
C PHE A 127 -11.22 -5.06 -2.27
N PRO A 128 -11.10 -6.28 -2.83
CA PRO A 128 -11.85 -6.66 -4.02
C PRO A 128 -13.36 -6.67 -3.75
N SER A 129 -14.15 -6.28 -4.75
CA SER A 129 -15.62 -6.23 -4.64
C SER A 129 -16.29 -7.61 -4.75
N ASP A 130 -15.57 -8.60 -5.29
CA ASP A 130 -15.98 -10.01 -5.31
C ASP A 130 -14.77 -10.97 -5.19
N ALA A 131 -15.05 -12.24 -4.92
CA ALA A 131 -14.01 -13.25 -4.76
C ALA A 131 -13.28 -13.62 -6.06
N ALA A 132 -13.87 -13.35 -7.23
CA ALA A 132 -13.25 -13.68 -8.51
C ALA A 132 -12.12 -12.71 -8.85
N MET A 133 -12.24 -11.43 -8.48
CA MET A 133 -11.14 -10.45 -8.58
C MET A 133 -9.89 -10.90 -7.82
N ALA A 134 -10.09 -11.63 -6.71
CA ALA A 134 -9.05 -12.05 -5.79
C ALA A 134 -8.33 -13.36 -6.19
N SER A 135 -8.50 -13.83 -7.42
CA SER A 135 -7.89 -15.07 -7.89
C SER A 135 -6.37 -14.94 -8.00
N ARG A 136 -5.62 -16.00 -7.67
CA ARG A 136 -4.15 -15.98 -7.76
C ARG A 136 -3.65 -15.74 -9.19
N ALA A 137 -4.30 -16.35 -10.18
CA ALA A 137 -4.02 -16.11 -11.59
C ALA A 137 -4.94 -15.02 -12.13
N ASP A 138 -4.41 -14.15 -12.98
CA ASP A 138 -5.20 -13.21 -13.76
C ASP A 138 -6.18 -13.99 -14.65
N ASN A 139 -7.45 -13.60 -14.58
CA ASN A 139 -8.56 -14.24 -15.26
C ASN A 139 -9.10 -13.41 -16.44
N GLY A 140 -8.45 -12.30 -16.79
CA GLY A 140 -8.82 -11.42 -17.91
C GLY A 140 -9.97 -10.44 -17.59
N GLY A 141 -10.43 -10.38 -16.35
CA GLY A 141 -11.39 -9.39 -15.84
C GLY A 141 -10.73 -8.34 -14.94
N TRP A 142 -11.53 -7.68 -14.09
CA TRP A 142 -10.98 -6.92 -12.97
C TRP A 142 -10.26 -7.89 -12.02
N TRP A 143 -8.99 -7.60 -11.73
CA TRP A 143 -8.11 -8.53 -11.02
C TRP A 143 -7.23 -7.78 -10.01
N THR A 144 -7.26 -8.24 -8.77
CA THR A 144 -6.46 -7.71 -7.65
C THR A 144 -5.38 -8.68 -7.20
N GLY A 145 -5.38 -9.90 -7.74
CA GLY A 145 -4.60 -11.00 -7.17
C GLY A 145 -5.02 -11.33 -5.73
N ASP A 146 -4.15 -12.01 -4.99
CA ASP A 146 -4.47 -12.48 -3.65
C ASP A 146 -3.94 -11.56 -2.52
N VAL A 147 -3.57 -10.32 -2.85
CA VAL A 147 -3.00 -9.31 -1.94
C VAL A 147 -3.85 -8.97 -0.72
N TRP A 148 -5.17 -9.18 -0.81
CA TRP A 148 -6.11 -9.05 0.32
C TRP A 148 -5.67 -9.82 1.57
N LYS A 149 -4.91 -10.92 1.41
CA LYS A 149 -4.35 -11.72 2.50
C LYS A 149 -3.45 -10.92 3.44
N LEU A 150 -2.87 -9.80 2.98
CA LEU A 150 -2.07 -8.92 3.81
C LEU A 150 -2.86 -8.44 5.04
N ILE A 151 -4.13 -8.06 4.88
CA ILE A 151 -4.95 -7.50 5.96
C ILE A 151 -5.10 -8.46 7.15
N PRO A 152 -5.64 -9.69 6.98
CA PRO A 152 -5.80 -10.58 8.12
C PRO A 152 -4.47 -11.10 8.67
N VAL A 153 -3.42 -11.23 7.84
CA VAL A 153 -2.07 -11.55 8.31
C VAL A 153 -1.55 -10.44 9.23
N LEU A 154 -1.65 -9.16 8.84
CA LEU A 154 -1.24 -8.06 9.69
C LEU A 154 -2.08 -8.00 10.98
N LYS A 155 -3.39 -8.22 10.89
CA LYS A 155 -4.26 -8.28 12.07
C LYS A 155 -3.86 -9.40 13.06
N GLN A 156 -3.41 -10.55 12.56
CA GLN A 156 -3.00 -11.69 13.38
C GLN A 156 -1.60 -11.54 13.97
N TYR A 157 -0.62 -11.15 13.15
CA TYR A 157 0.81 -11.16 13.54
C TYR A 157 1.33 -9.81 14.01
N ARG A 158 0.64 -8.72 13.66
CA ARG A 158 0.98 -7.34 14.00
C ARG A 158 -0.25 -6.56 14.49
N PRO A 159 -0.93 -7.02 15.56
CA PRO A 159 -2.10 -6.33 16.13
C PRO A 159 -1.75 -4.95 16.72
N ASP A 160 -0.47 -4.59 16.76
CA ASP A 160 0.01 -3.24 17.08
C ASP A 160 -0.24 -2.23 15.95
N LEU A 161 -0.35 -2.67 14.70
CA LEU A 161 -0.62 -1.80 13.56
C LEU A 161 -2.08 -1.33 13.55
N ASN A 162 -2.30 -0.12 13.05
CA ASN A 162 -3.66 0.33 12.71
C ASN A 162 -3.88 0.14 11.22
N LEU A 163 -4.98 -0.54 10.86
CA LEU A 163 -5.38 -0.82 9.48
C LEU A 163 -6.65 -0.04 9.15
N PHE A 164 -6.57 0.88 8.21
CA PHE A 164 -7.71 1.69 7.77
C PHE A 164 -8.06 1.38 6.32
N MET A 165 -9.30 0.98 6.07
CA MET A 165 -9.85 0.82 4.73
C MET A 165 -10.49 2.14 4.30
N ILE A 166 -9.86 2.85 3.38
CA ILE A 166 -10.52 4.00 2.75
C ILE A 166 -11.47 3.49 1.67
N ASP A 167 -12.73 3.94 1.71
CA ASP A 167 -13.73 3.62 0.67
C ASP A 167 -13.46 4.37 -0.64
N ALA A 168 -12.35 4.04 -1.30
CA ALA A 168 -11.89 4.66 -2.53
C ALA A 168 -11.93 3.65 -3.68
N PRO A 169 -12.66 3.92 -4.77
CA PRO A 169 -12.65 3.04 -5.93
C PRO A 169 -11.27 2.98 -6.61
N PRO A 170 -10.97 1.87 -7.30
CA PRO A 170 -11.89 0.75 -7.61
C PRO A 170 -11.97 -0.35 -6.53
N THR A 171 -10.96 -0.48 -5.66
CA THR A 171 -10.71 -1.68 -4.83
C THR A 171 -10.33 -1.33 -3.38
N GLY A 172 -10.74 -0.15 -2.93
CA GLY A 172 -10.36 0.41 -1.64
C GLY A 172 -8.90 0.85 -1.62
N LEU A 173 -8.53 1.57 -0.57
CA LEU A 173 -7.13 1.87 -0.29
C LEU A 173 -6.84 1.54 1.16
N LEU A 174 -5.91 0.62 1.41
CA LEU A 174 -5.48 0.30 2.76
C LEU A 174 -4.44 1.32 3.20
N LEU A 175 -4.64 1.97 4.35
CA LEU A 175 -3.61 2.77 5.02
C LEU A 175 -3.18 2.07 6.31
N ILE A 176 -1.88 1.91 6.47
CA ILE A 176 -1.25 1.25 7.60
C ILE A 176 -0.44 2.30 8.38
N THR A 177 -0.65 2.37 9.69
CA THR A 177 0.04 3.32 10.59
C THR A 177 0.43 2.67 11.92
N ASN A 178 1.07 3.44 12.81
CA ASN A 178 1.69 2.97 14.05
C ASN A 178 2.75 1.91 13.78
N LEU A 179 3.60 2.18 12.78
CA LEU A 179 4.63 1.28 12.31
C LEU A 179 5.67 1.02 13.40
N ASN A 180 6.35 -0.11 13.31
CA ASN A 180 7.50 -0.42 14.14
C ASN A 180 8.66 -0.88 13.24
N PRO A 181 9.52 0.05 12.79
CA PRO A 181 10.66 -0.26 11.92
C PRO A 181 11.65 -1.27 12.51
N GLY A 182 11.64 -1.46 13.84
CA GLY A 182 12.46 -2.45 14.54
C GLY A 182 11.80 -3.83 14.67
N SER A 183 10.55 -4.00 14.24
CA SER A 183 9.84 -5.26 14.33
C SER A 183 10.46 -6.29 13.39
N LYS A 184 10.77 -7.47 13.93
CA LYS A 184 11.24 -8.62 13.13
C LYS A 184 10.19 -9.71 12.97
N LYS A 185 9.04 -9.56 13.62
CA LYS A 185 8.00 -10.59 13.77
C LYS A 185 7.60 -11.24 12.44
N LEU A 186 7.24 -10.42 11.44
CA LEU A 186 6.82 -10.91 10.13
C LEU A 186 7.99 -11.51 9.32
N GLY A 187 9.20 -10.95 9.45
CA GLY A 187 10.38 -11.45 8.75
C GLY A 187 10.87 -12.79 9.31
N ASP A 188 10.92 -12.93 10.64
CA ASP A 188 11.34 -14.15 11.34
C ASP A 188 10.37 -15.32 11.09
N GLU A 189 9.07 -15.01 10.90
CA GLU A 189 8.01 -16.01 10.68
C GLU A 189 7.54 -16.08 9.22
N TYR A 190 8.25 -15.43 8.29
CA TYR A 190 7.82 -15.24 6.91
C TYR A 190 7.39 -16.56 6.23
N PHE A 191 8.26 -17.58 6.25
CA PHE A 191 7.97 -18.85 5.60
C PHE A 191 6.80 -19.61 6.24
N SER A 192 6.65 -19.55 7.57
CA SER A 192 5.51 -20.16 8.26
C SER A 192 4.20 -19.46 7.93
N ILE A 193 4.20 -18.12 7.88
CA ILE A 193 3.03 -17.32 7.51
C ILE A 193 2.63 -17.63 6.07
N VAL A 194 3.60 -17.64 5.15
CA VAL A 194 3.36 -17.98 3.74
C VAL A 194 2.78 -19.37 3.58
N GLN A 195 3.31 -20.36 4.30
CA GLN A 195 2.79 -21.72 4.28
C GLN A 195 1.36 -21.81 4.83
N GLU A 196 1.06 -21.14 5.93
CA GLU A 196 -0.26 -21.13 6.56
C GLU A 196 -1.34 -20.52 5.65
N TRP A 197 -1.00 -19.44 4.94
CA TRP A 197 -1.94 -18.65 4.14
C TRP A 197 -1.96 -19.00 2.64
N ARG A 198 -1.11 -19.94 2.21
CA ARG A 198 -0.92 -20.31 0.81
C ARG A 198 -2.23 -20.65 0.11
N ASP A 199 -2.99 -21.59 0.68
CA ASP A 199 -4.15 -22.21 0.05
C ASP A 199 -5.48 -21.59 0.51
N ILE A 200 -5.43 -20.46 1.24
CA ILE A 200 -6.63 -19.74 1.67
C ILE A 200 -7.15 -18.90 0.49
N GLU A 201 -8.39 -19.12 0.11
CA GLU A 201 -9.09 -18.36 -0.93
C GLU A 201 -10.11 -17.40 -0.33
N LEU A 202 -10.33 -16.25 -0.97
CA LEU A 202 -11.27 -15.23 -0.49
C LEU A 202 -12.72 -15.76 -0.41
N ALA A 203 -13.09 -16.67 -1.30
CA ALA A 203 -14.40 -17.34 -1.27
C ALA A 203 -14.64 -18.10 0.05
N ASN A 204 -13.57 -18.66 0.65
CA ASN A 204 -13.63 -19.37 1.93
C ASN A 204 -13.44 -18.43 3.13
N TYR A 205 -12.61 -17.40 2.99
CA TYR A 205 -12.38 -16.41 4.05
C TYR A 205 -13.60 -15.50 4.29
N GLY A 206 -14.27 -15.10 3.20
CA GLY A 206 -15.46 -14.27 3.18
C GLY A 206 -15.16 -12.77 3.10
N LEU A 207 -15.83 -12.08 2.16
CA LEU A 207 -15.75 -10.62 1.98
C LEU A 207 -16.21 -9.84 3.22
N ASP A 208 -17.31 -10.28 3.85
CA ASP A 208 -17.80 -9.69 5.10
C ASP A 208 -16.72 -9.64 6.18
N LYS A 209 -15.96 -10.75 6.30
CA LYS A 209 -14.88 -10.85 7.28
C LYS A 209 -13.73 -9.93 6.91
N LEU A 210 -13.28 -9.98 5.66
CA LEU A 210 -12.19 -9.13 5.14
C LEU A 210 -12.46 -7.63 5.40
N PHE A 211 -13.65 -7.15 5.06
CA PHE A 211 -14.02 -5.74 5.23
C PHE A 211 -14.15 -5.36 6.72
N SER A 212 -14.36 -6.32 7.61
CA SER A 212 -14.36 -6.10 9.07
C SER A 212 -12.95 -6.19 9.71
N ASP A 213 -11.94 -6.61 8.95
CA ASP A 213 -10.56 -6.73 9.46
C ASP A 213 -9.78 -5.42 9.43
N ALA A 214 -10.30 -4.41 8.74
CA ALA A 214 -9.79 -3.04 8.77
C ALA A 214 -10.90 -2.06 9.17
N GLN A 215 -10.52 -0.92 9.73
CA GLN A 215 -11.46 0.14 10.07
C GLN A 215 -11.88 0.89 8.80
N LEU A 216 -13.14 0.78 8.40
CA LEU A 216 -13.71 1.55 7.29
C LEU A 216 -13.71 3.06 7.58
N ILE A 217 -13.16 3.83 6.63
CA ILE A 217 -13.21 5.29 6.59
C ILE A 217 -13.82 5.72 5.25
N PRO A 218 -15.05 6.25 5.24
CA PRO A 218 -15.63 6.87 4.04
C PRO A 218 -14.80 8.07 3.60
N THR A 219 -14.59 8.26 2.29
CA THR A 219 -13.82 9.40 1.79
C THR A 219 -14.43 10.75 2.18
N SER A 220 -15.76 10.81 2.38
CA SER A 220 -16.46 12.00 2.87
C SER A 220 -16.10 12.39 4.30
N SER A 221 -15.45 11.51 5.06
CA SER A 221 -15.02 11.75 6.44
C SER A 221 -13.56 12.23 6.55
N ILE A 222 -12.86 12.40 5.43
CA ILE A 222 -11.45 12.83 5.36
C ILE A 222 -11.22 13.91 4.29
N GLU A 223 -12.24 14.73 3.99
CA GLU A 223 -12.16 15.76 2.95
C GLU A 223 -11.28 16.96 3.32
N ARG A 224 -11.06 17.18 4.62
CA ARG A 224 -10.27 18.30 5.13
C ARG A 224 -9.10 17.81 5.97
N ARG A 225 -8.08 18.66 6.08
CA ARG A 225 -6.90 18.43 6.90
C ARG A 225 -7.23 18.09 8.35
N GLU A 226 -8.19 18.76 8.95
CA GLU A 226 -8.61 18.53 10.34
C GLU A 226 -9.36 17.22 10.55
N ASP A 227 -9.91 16.65 9.47
CA ASP A 227 -10.60 15.38 9.52
C ASP A 227 -9.58 14.23 9.37
N MET A 228 -8.59 14.37 8.49
CA MET A 228 -7.46 13.44 8.36
C MET A 228 -6.62 13.32 9.64
N SER A 229 -6.39 14.43 10.36
CA SER A 229 -5.59 14.43 11.59
C SER A 229 -6.20 13.63 12.75
N ARG A 230 -7.48 13.24 12.65
CA ARG A 230 -8.12 12.35 13.63
C ARG A 230 -7.69 10.89 13.50
N TYR A 231 -7.25 10.51 12.30
CA TYR A 231 -6.85 9.15 11.97
C TYR A 231 -5.33 9.04 11.80
N PHE A 232 -4.70 10.09 11.29
CA PHE A 232 -3.29 10.08 10.90
C PHE A 232 -2.52 11.15 11.67
N TRP A 233 -1.62 10.70 12.56
CA TRP A 233 -0.78 11.56 13.38
C TRP A 233 0.56 11.76 12.70
N ILE A 234 0.96 13.01 12.51
CA ILE A 234 2.26 13.35 11.93
C ILE A 234 3.03 14.08 13.02
N SER A 235 4.24 13.59 13.32
CA SER A 235 5.17 14.22 14.28
C SER A 235 5.92 15.37 13.65
#